data_AF-A0A4Y7TWV9-F1
#
_entry.id   AF-A0A4Y7TWV9-F1
#
_cell.length_a   1.000
_cell.length_b   1.000
_cell.length_c   1.000
_cell.angle_alpha   90.00
_cell.angle_beta   90.00
_cell.angle_gamma   90.00
#
_symmetry.space_group_name_H-M   'P 1'
#
loop_
_entity.id
_entity.type
_entity.pdbx_description
1 polymer ?
#
loop_
_entity_poly.entity_id
_entity_poly.type
_entity_poly.pdbx_seq_one_letter_code
_entity_poly.pdbx_strand_id
1 'polypeptide(L)'
;MDDVVALSRKLANALRSSGQRLDDLSSVIRKGWDNELWTPEEVPDHAVLNDMDVRWSSTFLMIDRILELYPAIEVMAEQDKHEWLRPYLLTAEQLRRLDKIRNFLEIPHSIQEGVSADKTPTLPVALPAYKQLLAVLRVFKSAEPEIAHGVQAAIDKLNEYFQKTRSAQVYEIAMIVNPTIKLEWLKKNWSESEVESAKETMITAVSRFLHGVRLSEG
;
A
#
# COMPACT_ATOMS: atom_id res chain seq x y z
N MET A 1 21.86 10.10 8.27
CA MET A 1 20.39 10.18 8.30
C MET A 1 19.92 8.83 8.79
N ASP A 2 19.27 8.78 9.95
CA ASP A 2 18.87 7.51 10.56
C ASP A 2 17.73 6.88 9.76
N ASP A 3 17.88 5.61 9.39
CA ASP A 3 16.82 4.83 8.74
C ASP A 3 15.76 4.42 9.78
N VAL A 4 14.71 5.25 9.89
CA VAL A 4 13.61 5.05 10.85
C VAL A 4 12.80 3.78 10.56
N VAL A 5 12.78 3.31 9.31
CA VAL A 5 12.09 2.06 8.95
C VAL A 5 12.90 0.87 9.46
N ALA A 6 14.23 0.88 9.30
CA ALA A 6 15.09 -0.14 9.86
C ALA A 6 15.05 -0.18 11.40
N LEU A 7 14.96 0.98 12.06
CA LEU A 7 14.76 1.05 13.52
C LEU A 7 13.41 0.41 13.92
N SER A 8 12.34 0.72 13.19
CA SER A 8 11.01 0.14 13.40
C SER A 8 11.03 -1.39 13.24
N ARG A 9 11.73 -1.93 12.23
CA ARG A 9 11.92 -3.39 12.08
C ARG A 9 12.62 -4.00 13.30
N LYS A 10 13.67 -3.35 13.81
CA LYS A 10 14.40 -3.84 14.98
C LYS A 10 13.50 -3.87 16.22
N LEU A 11 12.68 -2.84 16.42
CA LEU A 11 11.69 -2.77 17.49
C LEU A 11 10.65 -3.89 17.39
N ALA A 12 10.01 -4.04 16.22
CA ALA A 12 9.04 -5.12 15.99
C ALA A 12 9.64 -6.51 16.24
N ASN A 13 10.83 -6.77 15.71
CA ASN A 13 11.53 -8.03 15.90
C ASN A 13 11.87 -8.28 17.38
N ALA A 14 12.29 -7.24 18.12
CA ALA A 14 12.61 -7.35 19.53
C ALA A 14 11.36 -7.66 20.38
N LEU A 15 10.23 -7.00 20.12
CA LEU A 15 8.95 -7.28 20.79
C LEU A 15 8.44 -8.69 20.46
N ARG A 16 8.61 -9.14 19.22
CA ARG A 16 8.13 -10.47 18.76
C ARG A 16 9.10 -11.62 19.01
N SER A 17 10.26 -11.37 19.62
CA SER A 17 11.28 -12.41 19.81
C SER A 17 10.88 -13.49 20.83
N SER A 18 9.81 -13.29 21.60
CA SER A 18 9.25 -14.27 22.54
C SER A 18 7.76 -14.00 22.77
N GLY A 19 6.97 -15.05 22.95
CA GLY A 19 5.55 -14.94 23.30
C GLY A 19 5.34 -14.13 24.59
N GLN A 20 6.21 -14.33 25.59
CA GLN A 20 6.14 -13.59 26.85
C GLN A 20 6.20 -12.06 26.65
N ARG A 21 6.98 -11.58 25.67
CA ARG A 21 7.10 -10.13 25.41
C ARG A 21 5.83 -9.55 24.79
N LEU A 22 5.14 -10.33 23.96
CA LEU A 22 3.84 -9.96 23.42
C LEU A 22 2.77 -9.99 24.51
N ASP A 23 2.76 -11.02 25.35
CA ASP A 23 1.83 -11.13 26.47
C ASP A 23 2.04 -9.99 27.48
N ASP A 24 3.30 -9.61 27.74
CA ASP A 24 3.64 -8.48 28.58
C ASP A 24 3.13 -7.16 27.97
N LEU A 25 3.31 -6.94 26.66
CA LEU A 25 2.77 -5.75 25.97
C LEU A 25 1.23 -5.70 26.04
N SER A 26 0.54 -6.80 25.75
CA SER A 26 -0.92 -6.91 25.91
C SER A 26 -1.36 -6.63 27.34
N SER A 27 -0.61 -7.10 28.35
CA SER A 27 -0.89 -6.76 29.74
C SER A 27 -0.70 -5.28 30.04
N VAL A 28 0.29 -4.61 29.45
CA VAL A 28 0.50 -3.17 29.60
C VAL A 28 -0.65 -2.40 28.97
N ILE A 29 -1.08 -2.77 27.77
CA ILE A 29 -2.21 -2.15 27.06
C ILE A 29 -3.47 -2.21 27.92
N ARG A 30 -3.84 -3.41 28.39
CA ARG A 30 -5.05 -3.62 29.20
C ARG A 30 -5.01 -2.88 30.53
N LYS A 31 -3.87 -2.87 31.22
CA LYS A 31 -3.69 -2.08 32.44
C LYS A 31 -3.80 -0.59 32.17
N GLY A 32 -3.40 -0.12 31.00
CA GLY A 32 -3.60 1.29 30.61
C GLY A 32 -5.07 1.66 30.46
N TRP A 33 -5.92 0.74 29.97
CA TRP A 33 -7.37 0.92 29.95
C TRP A 33 -7.94 1.02 31.37
N ASP A 34 -7.57 0.08 32.25
CA ASP A 34 -8.04 0.04 33.63
C ASP A 34 -7.63 1.31 34.42
N ASN A 35 -6.50 1.92 34.06
CA ASN A 35 -5.96 3.12 34.70
C ASN A 35 -6.29 4.42 33.94
N GLU A 36 -7.15 4.37 32.92
CA GLU A 36 -7.57 5.53 32.11
C GLU A 36 -6.40 6.30 31.45
N LEU A 37 -5.30 5.61 31.13
CA LEU A 37 -4.17 6.21 30.37
C LEU A 37 -4.51 6.40 28.90
N TRP A 38 -5.33 5.50 28.36
CA TRP A 38 -5.85 5.49 26.99
C TRP A 38 -7.10 4.63 26.92
N THR A 39 -7.86 4.81 25.85
CA THR A 39 -9.04 4.00 25.52
C THR A 39 -8.67 2.79 24.63
N PRO A 40 -9.54 1.77 24.52
CA PRO A 40 -9.39 0.68 23.56
C PRO A 40 -9.30 1.14 22.09
N GLU A 41 -9.90 2.28 21.77
CA GLU A 41 -9.85 2.90 20.44
C GLU A 41 -8.52 3.60 20.18
N GLU A 42 -7.92 4.24 21.18
CA GLU A 42 -6.63 4.93 21.05
C GLU A 42 -5.46 3.95 21.01
N VAL A 43 -5.49 2.92 21.86
CA VAL A 43 -4.47 1.86 21.89
C VAL A 43 -5.17 0.50 22.03
N PRO A 44 -5.46 -0.17 20.90
CA PRO A 44 -6.09 -1.49 20.90
C PRO A 44 -5.11 -2.59 21.33
N ASP A 45 -5.64 -3.70 21.85
CA ASP A 45 -4.84 -4.89 22.18
C ASP A 45 -4.53 -5.72 20.94
N HIS A 46 -3.68 -5.16 20.10
CA HIS A 46 -3.17 -5.81 18.90
C HIS A 46 -1.76 -6.35 19.12
N ALA A 47 -1.43 -7.46 18.46
CA ALA A 47 -0.05 -7.91 18.37
C ALA A 47 0.74 -7.04 17.38
N VAL A 48 2.01 -6.76 17.68
CA VAL A 48 2.92 -6.09 16.73
C VAL A 48 3.08 -6.95 15.46
N LEU A 49 3.30 -6.32 14.31
CA LEU A 49 3.51 -6.99 13.02
C LEU A 49 4.98 -6.95 12.61
N ASN A 50 5.41 -7.91 11.78
CA ASN A 50 6.75 -7.91 11.18
C ASN A 50 6.69 -7.43 9.73
N ASP A 51 7.75 -6.74 9.29
CA ASP A 51 8.01 -6.49 7.88
C ASP A 51 8.42 -7.81 7.19
N MET A 52 7.81 -8.11 6.05
CA MET A 52 7.95 -9.38 5.34
C MET A 52 8.11 -9.11 3.85
N ASP A 53 9.29 -9.38 3.32
CA ASP A 53 9.67 -9.04 1.94
C ASP A 53 8.70 -9.58 0.86
N VAL A 54 8.10 -10.76 1.12
CA VAL A 54 7.22 -11.45 0.16
C VAL A 54 5.75 -11.04 0.26
N ARG A 55 5.36 -10.25 1.27
CA ARG A 55 3.97 -9.86 1.50
C ARG A 55 3.80 -8.39 1.17
N TRP A 56 2.88 -8.09 0.27
CA TRP A 56 2.55 -6.70 -0.08
C TRP A 56 2.11 -5.93 1.16
N SER A 57 2.51 -4.66 1.21
CA SER A 57 2.17 -3.71 2.28
C SER A 57 2.63 -4.12 3.68
N SER A 58 3.49 -5.13 3.83
CA SER A 58 4.00 -5.57 5.14
C SER A 58 4.76 -4.47 5.88
N THR A 59 5.58 -3.69 5.16
CA THR A 59 6.27 -2.52 5.72
C THR A 59 5.29 -1.47 6.24
N PHE A 60 4.24 -1.15 5.47
CA PHE A 60 3.18 -0.22 5.89
C PHE A 60 2.50 -0.72 7.17
N LEU A 61 2.00 -1.97 7.14
CA LEU A 61 1.26 -2.56 8.26
C LEU A 61 2.11 -2.68 9.53
N MET A 62 3.41 -2.97 9.39
CA MET A 62 4.34 -2.95 10.53
C MET A 62 4.45 -1.55 11.13
N ILE A 63 4.67 -0.53 10.29
CA ILE A 63 4.84 0.84 10.76
C ILE A 63 3.56 1.36 11.40
N ASP A 64 2.42 1.16 10.74
CA ASP A 64 1.10 1.55 11.22
C ASP A 64 0.81 0.95 12.61
N ARG A 65 1.08 -0.36 12.78
CA ARG A 65 0.94 -1.05 14.06
C ARG A 65 1.93 -0.56 15.13
N ILE A 66 3.16 -0.21 14.75
CA ILE A 66 4.14 0.34 15.72
C ILE A 66 3.68 1.70 16.23
N LEU A 67 3.21 2.57 15.33
CA LEU A 67 2.72 3.90 15.69
C LEU A 67 1.47 3.80 16.58
N GLU A 68 0.52 2.91 16.22
CA GLU A 68 -0.69 2.61 17.00
C GLU A 68 -0.36 2.19 18.44
N LEU A 69 0.63 1.32 18.62
CA LEU A 69 0.98 0.75 19.94
C LEU A 69 2.08 1.52 20.67
N TYR A 70 2.61 2.59 20.08
CA TYR A 70 3.77 3.29 20.61
C TYR A 70 3.59 3.81 22.05
N PRO A 71 2.43 4.37 22.44
CA PRO A 71 2.22 4.79 23.84
C PRO A 71 2.40 3.64 24.84
N ALA A 72 1.87 2.46 24.53
CA ALA A 72 2.04 1.28 25.39
C ALA A 72 3.48 0.74 25.37
N ILE A 73 4.19 0.86 24.25
CA ILE A 73 5.61 0.49 24.13
C ILE A 73 6.46 1.40 25.04
N GLU A 74 6.18 2.70 25.11
CA GLU A 74 6.87 3.63 26.00
C GLU A 74 6.64 3.28 27.47
N VAL A 75 5.38 3.09 27.89
CA VAL A 75 5.03 2.67 29.26
C VAL A 75 5.66 1.33 29.62
N MET A 76 5.72 0.38 28.68
CA MET A 76 6.40 -0.90 28.89
C MET A 76 7.90 -0.69 29.15
N ALA A 77 8.56 0.18 28.40
CA ALA A 77 10.00 0.43 28.51
C ALA A 77 10.43 1.14 29.82
N GLU A 78 9.50 1.81 30.50
CA GLU A 78 9.72 2.41 31.82
C GLU A 78 9.88 1.35 32.91
N GLN A 79 9.30 0.16 32.74
CA GLN A 79 9.38 -0.94 33.72
C GLN A 79 10.76 -1.60 33.69
N ASP A 80 11.38 -1.80 34.86
CA ASP A 80 12.74 -2.36 34.96
C ASP A 80 12.86 -3.76 34.32
N LYS A 81 11.80 -4.57 34.36
CA LYS A 81 11.73 -5.89 33.69
C LYS A 81 11.97 -5.79 32.17
N HIS A 82 11.75 -4.62 31.57
CA HIS A 82 11.78 -4.36 30.13
C HIS A 82 12.88 -3.39 29.71
N GLU A 83 13.95 -3.24 30.50
CA GLU A 83 15.12 -2.41 30.15
C GLU A 83 15.69 -2.73 28.76
N TRP A 84 15.61 -3.99 28.32
CA TRP A 84 16.03 -4.44 26.99
C TRP A 84 15.33 -3.71 25.84
N LEU A 85 14.17 -3.10 26.06
CA LEU A 85 13.38 -2.37 25.05
C LEU A 85 13.91 -0.96 24.79
N ARG A 86 14.52 -0.32 25.80
CA ARG A 86 14.98 1.07 25.76
C ARG A 86 15.91 1.39 24.57
N PRO A 87 16.87 0.52 24.17
CA PRO A 87 17.72 0.77 23.00
C PRO A 87 16.99 0.80 21.66
N TYR A 88 15.75 0.30 21.60
CA TYR A 88 14.94 0.23 20.38
C TYR A 88 13.91 1.36 20.27
N LEU A 89 13.77 2.19 21.31
CA LEU A 89 12.84 3.32 21.28
C LEU A 89 13.27 4.35 20.24
N LEU A 90 12.27 4.86 19.52
CA LEU A 90 12.39 5.96 18.58
C LEU A 90 12.22 7.28 19.32
N THR A 91 13.00 8.28 18.94
CA THR A 91 12.81 9.66 19.42
C THR A 91 11.57 10.29 18.79
N ALA A 92 11.05 11.36 19.39
CA ALA A 92 9.92 12.12 18.84
C ALA A 92 10.14 12.58 17.38
N GLU A 93 11.38 12.93 17.02
CA GLU A 93 11.73 13.28 15.63
C GLU A 93 11.73 12.06 14.70
N GLN A 94 12.19 10.91 15.18
CA GLN A 94 12.14 9.67 14.41
C GLN A 94 10.69 9.20 14.21
N LEU A 95 9.81 9.34 15.21
CA LEU A 95 8.38 9.05 15.11
C LEU A 95 7.67 9.96 14.10
N ARG A 96 7.94 11.28 14.12
CA ARG A 96 7.39 12.21 13.12
C ARG A 96 7.76 11.82 11.70
N ARG A 97 9.03 11.46 11.46
CA ARG A 97 9.48 11.01 10.14
C ARG A 97 8.86 9.66 9.76
N LEU A 98 8.70 8.76 10.72
CA LEU A 98 8.06 7.47 10.51
C LEU A 98 6.59 7.64 10.12
N ASP A 99 5.87 8.55 10.75
CA ASP A 99 4.48 8.88 10.42
C ASP A 99 4.32 9.43 8.99
N LYS A 100 5.25 10.30 8.54
CA LYS A 100 5.29 10.75 7.14
C LYS A 100 5.47 9.59 6.16
N ILE A 101 6.32 8.62 6.49
CA ILE A 101 6.52 7.41 5.68
C ILE A 101 5.26 6.54 5.72
N ARG A 102 4.60 6.40 6.88
CA ARG A 102 3.32 5.70 7.03
C ARG A 102 2.25 6.30 6.11
N ASN A 103 2.09 7.62 6.13
CA ASN A 103 1.13 8.34 5.29
C ASN A 103 1.46 8.20 3.79
N PHE A 104 2.75 8.20 3.42
CA PHE A 104 3.17 7.92 2.05
C PHE A 104 2.79 6.49 1.61
N LEU A 105 3.05 5.49 2.45
CA LEU A 105 2.81 4.08 2.14
C LEU A 105 1.32 3.69 2.19
N GLU A 106 0.49 4.43 2.93
CA GLU A 106 -0.96 4.26 2.95
C GLU A 106 -1.59 4.51 1.57
N ILE A 107 -1.04 5.45 0.79
CA ILE A 107 -1.54 5.80 -0.54
C ILE A 107 -1.57 4.58 -1.49
N PRO A 108 -0.43 3.91 -1.78
CA PRO A 108 -0.45 2.73 -2.62
C PRO A 108 -1.20 1.55 -1.98
N HIS A 109 -1.19 1.41 -0.65
CA HIS A 109 -1.94 0.36 0.04
C HIS A 109 -3.45 0.50 -0.21
N SER A 110 -4.01 1.70 -0.04
CA SER A 110 -5.44 1.96 -0.23
C SER A 110 -5.90 1.71 -1.66
N ILE A 111 -5.08 2.12 -2.65
CA ILE A 111 -5.36 1.86 -4.06
C ILE A 111 -5.31 0.36 -4.36
N GLN A 112 -4.29 -0.34 -3.83
CA GLN A 112 -4.14 -1.79 -4.00
C GLN A 112 -5.35 -2.55 -3.44
N GLU A 113 -5.80 -2.23 -2.22
CA GLU A 113 -6.99 -2.86 -1.64
C GLU A 113 -8.23 -2.63 -2.51
N GLY A 114 -8.39 -1.42 -3.06
CA GLY A 114 -9.48 -1.10 -3.98
C GLY A 114 -9.46 -1.88 -5.30
N VAL A 115 -8.28 -2.31 -5.77
CA VAL A 115 -8.13 -3.11 -7.00
C VAL A 115 -7.88 -4.60 -6.74
N SER A 116 -7.96 -5.04 -5.50
CA SER A 116 -7.84 -6.45 -5.08
C SER A 116 -9.21 -7.15 -4.98
N ALA A 117 -10.24 -6.63 -5.65
CA ALA A 117 -11.57 -7.23 -5.64
C ALA A 117 -11.59 -8.58 -6.38
N ASP A 118 -11.81 -9.67 -5.65
CA ASP A 118 -11.84 -11.03 -6.22
C ASP A 118 -13.09 -11.33 -7.08
N LYS A 119 -14.18 -10.60 -6.88
CA LYS A 119 -15.49 -10.90 -7.49
C LYS A 119 -15.77 -10.11 -8.77
N THR A 120 -14.93 -9.14 -9.12
CA THR A 120 -15.13 -8.26 -10.27
C THR A 120 -13.85 -8.15 -11.09
N PRO A 121 -13.90 -8.17 -12.43
CA PRO A 121 -12.70 -7.96 -13.23
C PRO A 121 -12.03 -6.62 -12.89
N THR A 122 -10.78 -6.65 -12.42
CA THR A 122 -10.01 -5.47 -12.01
C THR A 122 -9.14 -4.91 -13.13
N LEU A 123 -8.90 -5.71 -14.18
CA LEU A 123 -8.12 -5.31 -15.35
C LEU A 123 -8.63 -4.02 -16.04
N PRO A 124 -9.95 -3.80 -16.21
CA PRO A 124 -10.47 -2.56 -16.78
C PRO A 124 -10.17 -1.31 -15.94
N VAL A 125 -10.00 -1.45 -14.62
CA VAL A 125 -9.78 -0.33 -13.70
C VAL A 125 -8.30 -0.10 -13.35
N ALA A 126 -7.40 -0.99 -13.76
CA ALA A 126 -5.97 -0.88 -13.48
C ALA A 126 -5.34 0.42 -14.01
N LEU A 127 -5.51 0.76 -15.30
CA LEU A 127 -4.97 1.99 -15.89
C LEU A 127 -5.56 3.27 -15.25
N PRO A 128 -6.89 3.36 -15.01
CA PRO A 128 -7.47 4.42 -14.19
C PRO A 128 -6.84 4.53 -12.79
N ALA A 129 -6.69 3.40 -12.07
CA ALA A 129 -6.13 3.37 -10.72
C ALA A 129 -4.67 3.83 -10.69
N TYR A 130 -3.84 3.42 -11.66
CA TYR A 130 -2.48 3.93 -11.81
C TYR A 130 -2.44 5.44 -11.99
N LYS A 131 -3.29 6.01 -12.86
CA LYS A 131 -3.34 7.46 -13.06
C LYS A 131 -3.77 8.19 -11.79
N GLN A 132 -4.73 7.66 -11.06
CA GLN A 132 -5.15 8.22 -9.78
C GLN A 132 -4.02 8.17 -8.75
N LEU A 133 -3.35 7.02 -8.60
CA LEU A 133 -2.20 6.85 -7.72
C LEU A 133 -1.09 7.88 -8.02
N LEU A 134 -0.71 8.03 -9.29
CA LEU A 134 0.29 9.02 -9.71
C LEU A 134 -0.15 10.46 -9.43
N ALA A 135 -1.44 10.77 -9.57
CA ALA A 135 -1.96 12.10 -9.25
C ALA A 135 -1.86 12.40 -7.75
N VAL A 136 -2.29 11.47 -6.90
CA VAL A 136 -2.22 11.61 -5.43
C VAL A 136 -0.77 11.73 -4.97
N LEU A 137 0.13 10.90 -5.49
CA LEU A 137 1.56 10.96 -5.14
C LEU A 137 2.23 12.28 -5.53
N ARG A 138 1.83 12.90 -6.64
CA ARG A 138 2.36 14.22 -7.03
C ARG A 138 1.92 15.32 -6.05
N VAL A 139 0.65 15.29 -5.62
CA VAL A 139 0.14 16.22 -4.61
C VAL A 139 0.86 15.99 -3.27
N PHE A 140 0.99 14.74 -2.85
CA PHE A 140 1.68 14.37 -1.62
C PHE A 140 3.16 14.81 -1.63
N LYS A 141 3.87 14.61 -2.76
CA LYS A 141 5.25 15.07 -2.93
C LYS A 141 5.40 16.58 -2.68
N SER A 142 4.45 17.38 -3.17
CA SER A 142 4.45 18.83 -2.97
C SER A 142 4.14 19.22 -1.52
N ALA A 143 3.32 18.43 -0.83
CA ALA A 143 2.96 18.65 0.57
C ALA A 143 4.07 18.23 1.56
N GLU A 144 4.90 17.24 1.19
CA GLU A 144 5.96 16.69 2.05
C GLU A 144 7.37 16.82 1.44
N PRO A 145 7.97 18.04 1.43
CA PRO A 145 9.30 18.28 0.85
C PRO A 145 10.41 17.42 1.44
N GLU A 146 10.32 17.04 2.71
CA GLU A 146 11.33 16.28 3.44
C GLU A 146 11.56 14.88 2.83
N ILE A 147 10.47 14.21 2.43
CA ILE A 147 10.51 12.87 1.83
C ILE A 147 10.26 12.91 0.31
N ALA A 148 10.19 14.10 -0.29
CA ALA A 148 9.87 14.29 -1.71
C ALA A 148 10.82 13.54 -2.66
N HIS A 149 12.08 13.33 -2.27
CA HIS A 149 13.03 12.55 -3.05
C HIS A 149 12.61 11.07 -3.15
N GLY A 150 12.17 10.46 -2.04
CA GLY A 150 11.66 9.09 -2.00
C GLY A 150 10.33 8.95 -2.74
N VAL A 151 9.43 9.93 -2.56
CA VAL A 151 8.15 9.97 -3.29
C VAL A 151 8.40 10.09 -4.80
N GLN A 152 9.39 10.90 -5.23
CA GLN A 152 9.76 11.01 -6.64
C GLN A 152 10.27 9.68 -7.20
N ALA A 153 11.16 8.98 -6.48
CA ALA A 153 11.64 7.67 -6.91
C ALA A 153 10.49 6.66 -7.09
N ALA A 154 9.49 6.69 -6.19
CA ALA A 154 8.28 5.87 -6.33
C ALA A 154 7.45 6.26 -7.56
N ILE A 155 7.24 7.56 -7.81
CA ILE A 155 6.55 8.06 -9.00
C ILE A 155 7.26 7.59 -10.28
N ASP A 156 8.59 7.69 -10.34
CA ASP A 156 9.38 7.27 -11.49
C ASP A 156 9.22 5.78 -11.76
N LYS A 157 9.28 4.96 -10.70
CA LYS A 157 9.08 3.51 -10.83
C LYS A 157 7.66 3.16 -11.26
N LEU A 158 6.65 3.83 -10.70
CA LEU A 158 5.26 3.63 -11.09
C LEU A 158 4.98 4.06 -12.52
N ASN A 159 5.62 5.12 -13.01
CA ASN A 159 5.53 5.50 -14.43
C ASN A 159 6.11 4.42 -15.34
N GLU A 160 7.25 3.81 -14.98
CA GLU A 160 7.82 2.69 -15.74
C GLU A 160 6.82 1.53 -15.87
N TYR A 161 6.20 1.11 -14.76
CA TYR A 161 5.18 0.05 -14.76
C TYR A 161 3.90 0.46 -15.48
N PHE A 162 3.47 1.71 -15.34
CA PHE A 162 2.31 2.24 -16.06
C PHE A 162 2.51 2.14 -17.57
N GLN A 163 3.69 2.48 -18.09
CA GLN A 163 3.97 2.36 -19.52
C GLN A 163 3.94 0.89 -20.00
N LYS A 164 4.52 -0.03 -19.23
CA LYS A 164 4.45 -1.48 -19.53
C LYS A 164 3.02 -2.02 -19.51
N THR A 165 2.21 -1.52 -18.58
CA THR A 165 0.79 -1.88 -18.46
C THR A 165 0.00 -1.35 -19.65
N ARG A 166 0.24 -0.09 -20.03
CA ARG A 166 -0.38 0.58 -21.17
C ARG A 166 -0.06 -0.12 -22.50
N SER A 167 1.15 -0.64 -22.68
CA SER A 167 1.55 -1.29 -23.93
C SER A 167 0.96 -2.69 -24.13
N ALA A 168 0.29 -3.26 -23.13
CA ALA A 168 -0.31 -4.58 -23.23
C ALA A 168 -1.78 -4.49 -23.67
N GLN A 169 -2.07 -5.01 -24.86
CA GLN A 169 -3.40 -5.00 -25.51
C GLN A 169 -4.53 -5.55 -24.63
N VAL A 170 -4.23 -6.45 -23.69
CA VAL A 170 -5.21 -7.05 -22.79
C VAL A 170 -5.94 -6.01 -21.93
N TYR A 171 -5.25 -4.92 -21.54
CA TYR A 171 -5.87 -3.85 -20.75
C TYR A 171 -6.85 -3.03 -21.61
N GLU A 172 -6.46 -2.69 -22.85
CA GLU A 172 -7.32 -1.99 -23.80
C GLU A 172 -8.62 -2.77 -24.07
N ILE A 173 -8.47 -4.06 -24.41
CA ILE A 173 -9.61 -4.95 -24.68
C ILE A 173 -10.52 -5.03 -23.46
N ALA A 174 -9.97 -5.24 -22.27
CA ALA A 174 -10.76 -5.34 -21.04
C ALA A 174 -11.53 -4.04 -20.73
N MET A 175 -10.92 -2.87 -20.97
CA MET A 175 -11.58 -1.59 -20.82
C MET A 175 -12.73 -1.39 -21.81
N ILE A 176 -12.52 -1.75 -23.08
CA ILE A 176 -13.53 -1.62 -24.15
C ILE A 176 -14.75 -2.52 -23.88
N VAL A 177 -14.50 -3.76 -23.45
CA VAL A 177 -15.55 -4.74 -23.13
C VAL A 177 -16.35 -4.33 -21.89
N ASN A 178 -15.72 -3.61 -20.95
CA ASN A 178 -16.40 -3.16 -19.74
C ASN A 178 -17.46 -2.10 -20.06
N PRO A 179 -18.76 -2.34 -19.79
CA PRO A 179 -19.85 -1.45 -20.19
C PRO A 179 -19.87 -0.10 -19.44
N THR A 180 -19.18 0.02 -18.31
CA THR A 180 -19.09 1.28 -17.55
C THR A 180 -17.92 2.15 -18.00
N ILE A 181 -16.89 1.57 -18.64
CA ILE A 181 -15.69 2.29 -19.07
C ILE A 181 -15.69 2.52 -20.59
N LYS A 182 -15.89 1.44 -21.36
CA LYS A 182 -15.91 1.45 -22.83
C LYS A 182 -14.66 2.17 -23.39
N LEU A 183 -14.86 2.98 -24.43
CA LEU A 183 -13.83 3.83 -25.02
C LEU A 183 -13.66 5.17 -24.30
N GLU A 184 -14.53 5.52 -23.35
CA GLU A 184 -14.61 6.88 -22.80
C GLU A 184 -13.35 7.27 -22.05
N TRP A 185 -12.80 6.34 -21.25
CA TRP A 185 -11.54 6.60 -20.57
C TRP A 185 -10.37 6.74 -21.55
N LEU A 186 -10.32 5.92 -22.61
CA LEU A 186 -9.29 5.99 -23.64
C LEU A 186 -9.34 7.33 -24.37
N LYS A 187 -10.52 7.74 -24.88
CA LYS A 187 -10.74 9.04 -25.53
C LYS A 187 -10.31 10.23 -24.66
N LYS A 188 -10.54 10.14 -23.34
CA LYS A 188 -10.17 11.20 -22.39
C LYS A 188 -8.66 11.27 -22.12
N ASN A 189 -7.93 10.17 -22.27
CA ASN A 189 -6.56 10.05 -21.77
C ASN A 189 -5.50 9.78 -22.85
N TRP A 190 -5.91 9.41 -24.06
CA TRP A 190 -5.07 8.97 -25.16
C TRP A 190 -5.33 9.87 -26.38
N SER A 191 -4.39 9.89 -27.32
CA SER A 191 -4.56 10.58 -28.59
C SER A 191 -5.58 9.86 -29.49
N GLU A 192 -6.13 10.59 -30.47
CA GLU A 192 -7.13 10.02 -31.39
C GLU A 192 -6.59 8.79 -32.15
N SER A 193 -5.34 8.83 -32.60
CA SER A 193 -4.70 7.71 -33.30
C SER A 193 -4.54 6.48 -32.41
N GLU A 194 -4.20 6.66 -31.14
CA GLU A 194 -4.11 5.55 -30.18
C GLU A 194 -5.49 4.94 -29.89
N VAL A 195 -6.54 5.76 -29.85
CA VAL A 195 -7.92 5.27 -29.68
C VAL A 195 -8.37 4.46 -30.88
N GLU A 196 -8.07 4.89 -32.10
CA GLU A 196 -8.38 4.11 -33.31
C GLU A 196 -7.61 2.78 -33.33
N SER A 197 -6.32 2.80 -32.98
CA SER A 197 -5.53 1.56 -32.88
C SER A 197 -6.09 0.58 -31.84
N ALA A 198 -6.60 1.06 -30.71
CA ALA A 198 -7.26 0.21 -29.70
C ALA A 198 -8.56 -0.41 -30.23
N LYS A 199 -9.35 0.32 -31.06
CA LYS A 199 -10.54 -0.23 -31.72
C LYS A 199 -10.17 -1.32 -32.72
N GLU A 200 -9.14 -1.09 -33.54
CA GLU A 200 -8.65 -2.08 -34.50
C GLU A 200 -8.17 -3.36 -33.79
N THR A 201 -7.49 -3.19 -32.66
CA THR A 201 -7.07 -4.30 -31.78
C THR A 201 -8.26 -5.13 -31.31
N MET A 202 -9.34 -4.46 -30.85
CA MET A 202 -10.57 -5.14 -30.44
C MET A 202 -11.25 -5.88 -31.60
N ILE A 203 -11.39 -5.24 -32.76
CA ILE A 203 -11.99 -5.85 -33.96
C ILE A 203 -11.19 -7.10 -34.37
N THR A 204 -9.86 -6.99 -34.37
CA THR A 204 -8.96 -8.12 -34.69
C THR A 204 -9.13 -9.27 -33.70
N ALA A 205 -9.20 -8.97 -32.39
CA ALA A 205 -9.38 -9.98 -31.36
C ALA A 205 -10.71 -10.73 -31.50
N VAL A 206 -11.82 -10.00 -31.70
CA VAL A 206 -13.15 -10.60 -31.93
C VAL A 206 -13.18 -11.41 -33.22
N SER A 207 -12.59 -10.90 -34.31
CA SER A 207 -12.55 -11.61 -35.60
C SER A 207 -11.82 -12.95 -35.50
N ARG A 208 -10.68 -12.99 -34.79
CA ARG A 208 -9.94 -14.23 -34.52
C ARG A 208 -10.76 -15.22 -33.71
N PHE A 209 -11.43 -14.75 -32.66
CA PHE A 209 -12.31 -15.59 -31.83
C PHE A 209 -13.44 -16.20 -32.66
N LEU A 210 -14.17 -15.38 -33.44
CA LEU A 210 -15.27 -15.85 -34.29
C LEU A 210 -14.80 -16.85 -35.35
N HIS A 211 -13.62 -16.65 -35.94
CA HIS A 211 -13.04 -17.61 -36.88
C HIS A 211 -12.73 -18.96 -36.22
N GLY A 212 -12.16 -18.93 -35.00
CA GLY A 212 -11.88 -20.15 -34.23
C GLY A 212 -13.15 -20.93 -33.88
N VAL A 213 -14.19 -20.25 -33.40
CA VAL A 213 -15.50 -20.89 -33.08
C VAL A 213 -16.09 -21.60 -34.29
N ARG A 214 -16.05 -20.95 -35.47
CA ARG A 214 -16.56 -21.54 -36.72
C ARG A 214 -15.80 -22.79 -37.16
N LEU A 215 -14.51 -22.91 -36.84
CA LEU A 215 -13.70 -24.09 -37.15
C LEU A 215 -13.89 -25.23 -36.14
N SER A 216 -14.36 -24.95 -34.92
CA SER A 216 -14.64 -25.97 -33.89
C SER A 216 -16.05 -26.54 -33.95
N GLU A 217 -16.99 -25.84 -34.59
CA GLU A 217 -18.40 -26.25 -34.71
C GLU A 217 -18.74 -26.92 -36.05
N GLY A 218 -17.78 -27.02 -36.98
CA GLY A 218 -17.93 -27.69 -38.30
C GLY A 218 -17.12 -28.97 -38.38
#